data_AF-A0A2I7KB65-F1
#
_entry.id   AF-A0A2I7KB65-F1
#
_cell.length_a   1.000
_cell.length_b   1.000
_cell.length_c   1.000
_cell.angle_alpha   90.00
_cell.angle_beta   90.00
_cell.angle_gamma   90.00
#
_symmetry.space_group_name_H-M   'P 1'
#
loop_
_entity.id
_entity.type
_entity.pdbx_description
1 polymer ?
#
loop_
_entity_poly.entity_id
_entity_poly.type
_entity_poly.pdbx_seq_one_letter_code
_entity_poly.pdbx_strand_id
1 'polypeptide(L)'
;MRQKAIGRIGQSARRPSLMMLRIGAAFGRSLFVLLESEGPPCGPACGASILGKVIGGRFAMVVGPDFSTSVNEEHYEEVDRLLKSAFPTDAEARLVRQLRADGDMLLESRKPWNGKTGGYFALSRMYAPEGWACLAPMAVRPEWQGGRLAERNPNMAVGGPKDEMYRSPWRFGTRMLQELAAIYEIPLERLPANVPKTIVVLGKPSFYGRYGFSWQRAQKLKSPCPLESTLILRCGDDVPEAELVYPRALSDL
;
A
#
# COMPACT_ATOMS: atom_id res chain seq x y z
N MET A 1 0.73 -83.91 -3.17
CA MET A 1 0.97 -83.31 -4.51
C MET A 1 0.04 -82.08 -4.61
N ARG A 2 0.48 -80.83 -4.90
CA ARG A 2 0.76 -80.24 -6.25
C ARG A 2 -0.33 -80.64 -7.27
N GLN A 3 -1.02 -79.80 -8.05
CA GLN A 3 -1.09 -78.33 -8.33
C GLN A 3 -2.60 -77.97 -8.57
N LYS A 4 -3.11 -76.79 -8.98
CA LYS A 4 -2.58 -75.54 -9.59
C LYS A 4 -3.53 -74.33 -9.29
N ALA A 5 -3.43 -73.23 -10.04
CA ALA A 5 -4.35 -72.07 -10.02
C ALA A 5 -5.08 -71.87 -11.36
N ILE A 6 -6.22 -71.15 -11.36
CA ILE A 6 -6.90 -70.40 -12.46
C ILE A 6 -7.81 -69.37 -11.75
N GLY A 7 -7.70 -68.05 -11.99
CA GLY A 7 -8.51 -67.25 -12.94
C GLY A 7 -9.78 -66.69 -12.28
N ARG A 8 -10.27 -65.45 -12.48
CA ARG A 8 -10.09 -64.42 -13.52
C ARG A 8 -10.68 -63.06 -13.02
N ILE A 9 -10.16 -61.92 -13.51
CA ILE A 9 -10.85 -60.60 -13.69
C ILE A 9 -11.45 -59.94 -12.41
N GLY A 10 -11.25 -58.67 -12.06
CA GLY A 10 -10.55 -57.56 -12.73
C GLY A 10 -11.26 -56.24 -12.46
N GLN A 11 -10.78 -55.42 -11.51
CA GLN A 11 -11.24 -54.04 -11.32
C GLN A 11 -10.06 -53.07 -11.30
N SER A 12 -10.04 -52.18 -12.30
CA SER A 12 -9.06 -51.11 -12.44
C SER A 12 -9.47 -49.93 -11.57
N ALA A 13 -8.95 -49.86 -10.34
CA ALA A 13 -9.06 -48.68 -9.50
C ALA A 13 -8.08 -47.59 -9.99
N ARG A 14 -8.48 -46.85 -11.04
CA ARG A 14 -7.77 -45.62 -11.43
C ARG A 14 -7.87 -44.60 -10.29
N ARG A 15 -6.80 -44.41 -9.54
CA ARG A 15 -6.65 -43.22 -8.69
C ARG A 15 -6.64 -41.99 -9.62
N PRO A 16 -7.38 -40.90 -9.32
CA PRO A 16 -7.17 -39.64 -10.01
C PRO A 16 -5.77 -39.12 -9.65
N SER A 17 -4.89 -38.99 -10.64
CA SER A 17 -3.58 -38.39 -10.45
C SER A 17 -3.75 -36.94 -10.00
N LEU A 18 -3.26 -36.63 -8.80
CA LEU A 18 -3.13 -35.26 -8.32
C LEU A 18 -2.12 -34.53 -9.21
N MET A 19 -2.63 -33.75 -10.18
CA MET A 19 -1.81 -33.03 -11.13
C MET A 19 -1.18 -31.82 -10.43
N MET A 20 0.00 -32.08 -9.82
CA MET A 20 0.76 -31.14 -9.02
C MET A 20 1.34 -30.03 -9.91
N LEU A 21 0.55 -28.99 -10.15
CA LEU A 21 0.91 -27.84 -10.98
C LEU A 21 2.03 -27.05 -10.28
N ARG A 22 3.26 -27.20 -10.78
CA ARG A 22 4.43 -26.43 -10.33
C ARG A 22 4.30 -24.97 -10.77
N ILE A 23 3.67 -24.15 -9.94
CA ILE A 23 3.79 -22.69 -10.03
C ILE A 23 5.19 -22.32 -9.54
N GLY A 24 5.93 -21.55 -10.34
CA GLY A 24 7.36 -21.30 -10.13
C GLY A 24 7.67 -20.53 -8.85
N ALA A 25 8.60 -21.06 -8.04
CA ALA A 25 9.13 -20.37 -6.87
C ALA A 25 10.05 -19.21 -7.28
N ALA A 26 9.51 -17.99 -7.36
CA ALA A 26 10.25 -16.79 -7.73
C ALA A 26 9.80 -15.49 -7.03
N PHE A 27 9.25 -15.57 -5.81
CA PHE A 27 8.98 -14.38 -4.96
C PHE A 27 9.54 -14.57 -3.55
N GLY A 28 10.81 -14.22 -3.39
CA GLY A 28 11.54 -14.35 -2.12
C GLY A 28 11.53 -13.05 -1.30
N ARG A 29 10.90 -13.11 -0.11
CA ARG A 29 11.20 -12.33 1.11
C ARG A 29 11.62 -10.86 0.92
N SER A 30 10.66 -9.93 0.96
CA SER A 30 10.89 -8.51 1.34
C SER A 30 9.64 -7.83 1.94
N LEU A 31 8.68 -8.62 2.42
CA LEU A 31 7.58 -8.15 3.27
C LEU A 31 7.89 -8.62 4.71
N PHE A 32 7.62 -7.79 5.72
CA PHE A 32 8.09 -7.86 7.12
C PHE A 32 9.54 -7.39 7.38
N VAL A 33 9.71 -6.07 7.58
CA VAL A 33 10.37 -5.48 8.78
C VAL A 33 9.69 -4.13 9.05
N LEU A 34 8.68 -4.11 9.92
CA LEU A 34 8.08 -2.86 10.44
C LEU A 34 7.24 -3.10 11.70
N LEU A 35 7.85 -3.73 12.72
CA LEU A 35 7.34 -3.79 14.09
C LEU A 35 8.53 -3.87 15.06
N GLU A 36 8.51 -2.99 16.06
CA GLU A 36 9.31 -2.96 17.29
C GLU A 36 10.84 -2.70 17.21
N SER A 37 11.25 -1.62 17.88
CA SER A 37 12.58 -1.47 18.46
C SER A 37 12.47 -0.53 19.67
N GLU A 38 12.48 -1.10 20.89
CA GLU A 38 12.81 -0.36 22.11
C GLU A 38 14.24 -0.69 22.52
N GLY A 39 15.05 0.34 22.82
CA GLY A 39 16.45 0.21 23.22
C GLY A 39 17.14 1.58 23.38
N PRO A 40 17.98 1.77 24.42
CA PRO A 40 18.42 3.10 24.88
C PRO A 40 19.60 3.71 24.08
N PRO A 41 19.95 5.00 24.29
CA PRO A 41 20.53 5.83 23.23
C PRO A 41 22.04 5.69 23.06
N CYS A 42 22.48 5.61 21.81
CA CYS A 42 23.86 5.88 21.41
C CYS A 42 23.94 7.20 20.64
N GLY A 43 24.97 7.99 20.94
CA GLY A 43 25.15 9.37 20.48
C GLY A 43 25.51 9.53 18.98
N PRO A 44 25.74 10.78 18.55
CA PRO A 44 25.51 11.19 17.17
C PRO A 44 26.71 10.96 16.25
N ALA A 45 26.79 9.80 15.57
CA ALA A 45 27.59 9.62 14.33
C ALA A 45 27.40 8.24 13.64
N CYS A 46 26.19 7.84 13.23
CA CYS A 46 26.04 6.82 12.17
C CYS A 46 24.61 6.79 11.60
N GLY A 47 24.44 6.65 10.28
CA GLY A 47 23.09 6.64 9.69
C GLY A 47 22.97 6.56 8.16
N ALA A 48 24.06 6.35 7.41
CA ALA A 48 23.98 6.12 5.96
C ALA A 48 23.52 4.68 5.67
N SER A 49 22.20 4.45 5.66
CA SER A 49 21.63 3.13 5.32
C SER A 49 21.67 2.87 3.82
N ILE A 50 22.84 2.48 3.31
CA ILE A 50 23.00 1.95 1.95
C ILE A 50 22.62 0.46 1.98
N LEU A 51 21.34 0.14 1.78
CA LEU A 51 20.93 -1.25 1.51
C LEU A 51 20.92 -1.54 0.00
N GLY A 52 22.10 -1.44 -0.61
CA GLY A 52 22.33 -1.87 -1.99
C GLY A 52 22.27 -3.39 -2.10
N LYS A 53 21.49 -3.92 -3.05
CA LYS A 53 21.41 -5.36 -3.29
C LYS A 53 22.68 -5.84 -3.99
N VAL A 54 23.60 -6.46 -3.25
CA VAL A 54 24.81 -7.06 -3.82
C VAL A 54 24.42 -8.29 -4.65
N ILE A 55 24.41 -8.13 -5.98
CA ILE A 55 24.37 -9.24 -6.93
C ILE A 55 25.66 -9.15 -7.77
N GLY A 56 26.61 -10.04 -7.51
CA GLY A 56 27.81 -10.20 -8.36
C GLY A 56 28.79 -9.03 -8.34
N GLY A 57 29.13 -8.48 -7.17
CA GLY A 57 30.30 -7.61 -7.01
C GLY A 57 30.23 -6.23 -7.67
N ARG A 58 29.04 -5.78 -8.11
CA ARG A 58 28.80 -4.39 -8.54
C ARG A 58 27.62 -3.83 -7.75
N PHE A 59 27.79 -2.63 -7.18
CA PHE A 59 26.69 -1.86 -6.60
C PHE A 59 25.73 -1.45 -7.72
N ALA A 60 24.64 -2.20 -7.87
CA ALA A 60 23.52 -1.77 -8.70
C ALA A 60 22.81 -0.61 -7.97
N MET A 61 23.08 0.61 -8.42
CA MET A 61 22.38 1.81 -7.95
C MET A 61 20.89 1.62 -8.26
N VAL A 62 20.03 1.61 -7.24
CA VAL A 62 18.57 1.56 -7.45
C VAL A 62 18.13 2.95 -7.90
N VAL A 63 18.11 3.17 -9.21
CA VAL A 63 17.71 4.46 -9.79
C VAL A 63 16.18 4.52 -9.89
N GLY A 64 15.55 4.87 -8.77
CA GLY A 64 14.10 5.04 -8.64
C GLY A 64 13.72 5.53 -7.24
N PRO A 65 12.49 6.07 -7.04
CA PRO A 65 12.01 6.53 -5.74
C PRO A 65 12.18 5.48 -4.65
N ASP A 66 12.56 5.95 -3.46
CA ASP A 66 12.83 5.11 -2.31
C ASP A 66 11.58 4.35 -1.85
N PHE A 67 11.79 3.34 -0.99
CA PHE A 67 10.69 2.68 -0.30
C PHE A 67 9.87 3.70 0.49
N SER A 68 8.56 3.46 0.57
CA SER A 68 7.69 4.31 1.37
C SER A 68 8.03 4.12 2.85
N THR A 69 8.21 5.23 3.56
CA THR A 69 8.64 5.27 4.96
C THR A 69 7.59 5.98 5.81
N SER A 70 7.59 5.72 7.11
CA SER A 70 6.75 6.44 8.07
C SER A 70 7.14 7.92 8.15
N VAL A 71 6.20 8.77 8.52
CA VAL A 71 6.43 10.19 8.84
C VAL A 71 6.68 10.32 10.34
N ASN A 72 7.67 11.13 10.71
CA ASN A 72 7.94 11.59 12.09
C ASN A 72 7.96 13.13 12.11
N GLU A 73 8.19 13.74 13.27
CA GLU A 73 8.20 15.20 13.45
C GLU A 73 9.14 15.96 12.50
N GLU A 74 10.33 15.43 12.21
CA GLU A 74 11.33 16.03 11.31
C GLU A 74 10.78 16.23 9.88
N HIS A 75 9.79 15.43 9.49
CA HIS A 75 9.16 15.47 8.18
C HIS A 75 7.93 16.39 8.13
N TYR A 76 7.42 16.89 9.26
CA TYR A 76 6.14 17.60 9.31
C TYR A 76 6.12 18.87 8.45
N GLU A 77 7.20 19.67 8.48
CA GLU A 77 7.34 20.86 7.63
C GLU A 77 7.43 20.54 6.14
N GLU A 78 7.98 19.38 5.78
CA GLU A 78 8.01 18.96 4.38
C GLU A 78 6.64 18.47 3.90
N VAL A 79 5.94 17.69 4.74
CA VAL A 79 4.57 17.24 4.45
C VAL A 79 3.62 18.43 4.32
N ASP A 80 3.68 19.41 5.22
CA ASP A 80 2.88 20.64 5.14
C ASP A 80 3.15 21.42 3.83
N ARG A 81 4.43 21.61 3.45
CA ARG A 81 4.81 22.23 2.17
C ARG A 81 4.33 21.43 0.96
N LEU A 82 4.39 20.09 1.00
CA LEU A 82 3.86 19.24 -0.07
C LEU A 82 2.36 19.44 -0.21
N LEU A 83 1.60 19.34 0.88
CA LEU A 83 0.13 19.46 0.88
C LEU A 83 -0.31 20.82 0.32
N LYS A 84 0.26 21.92 0.82
CA LYS A 84 0.01 23.29 0.31
C LYS A 84 0.35 23.48 -1.16
N SER A 85 1.26 22.68 -1.72
CA SER A 85 1.61 22.73 -3.15
C SER A 85 0.73 21.82 -4.02
N ALA A 86 0.18 20.75 -3.45
CA ALA A 86 -0.53 19.70 -4.19
C ALA A 86 -2.04 19.95 -4.32
N PHE A 87 -2.61 20.75 -3.42
CA PHE A 87 -4.04 21.06 -3.36
C PHE A 87 -4.32 22.56 -3.65
N PRO A 88 -5.55 22.95 -4.02
CA PRO A 88 -5.89 24.34 -4.33
C PRO A 88 -5.88 25.28 -3.11
N THR A 89 -5.92 24.74 -1.90
CA THR A 89 -5.90 25.48 -0.63
C THR A 89 -4.95 24.80 0.35
N ASP A 90 -4.74 25.39 1.53
CA ASP A 90 -4.01 24.78 2.63
C ASP A 90 -4.89 23.93 3.58
N ALA A 91 -6.14 23.62 3.20
CA ALA A 91 -7.09 22.88 4.03
C ALA A 91 -6.57 21.48 4.39
N GLU A 92 -5.98 20.75 3.45
CA GLU A 92 -5.39 19.43 3.68
C GLU A 92 -4.17 19.49 4.62
N ALA A 93 -3.42 20.60 4.59
CA ALA A 93 -2.31 20.85 5.51
C ALA A 93 -2.77 21.25 6.92
N ARG A 94 -3.94 21.91 7.05
CA ARG A 94 -4.61 22.10 8.35
C ARG A 94 -5.16 20.78 8.88
N LEU A 95 -5.87 20.01 8.05
CA LEU A 95 -6.41 18.69 8.39
C LEU A 95 -5.34 17.79 9.01
N VAL A 96 -4.20 17.61 8.33
CA VAL A 96 -3.13 16.71 8.82
C VAL A 96 -2.55 17.19 10.15
N ARG A 97 -2.41 18.50 10.36
CA ARG A 97 -1.99 19.05 11.66
C ARG A 97 -3.02 18.79 12.75
N GLN A 98 -4.32 18.96 12.44
CA GLN A 98 -5.41 18.74 13.38
C GLN A 98 -5.56 17.26 13.76
N LEU A 99 -5.52 16.34 12.78
CA LEU A 99 -5.55 14.89 13.02
C LEU A 99 -4.39 14.39 13.91
N ARG A 100 -3.20 14.99 13.81
CA ARG A 100 -2.08 14.71 14.71
C ARG A 100 -2.33 15.26 16.11
N ALA A 101 -2.81 16.49 16.22
CA ALA A 101 -3.10 17.16 17.50
C ALA A 101 -4.21 16.45 18.30
N ASP A 102 -5.23 15.95 17.61
CA ASP A 102 -6.38 15.24 18.21
C ASP A 102 -6.11 13.75 18.51
N GLY A 103 -4.95 13.20 18.09
CA GLY A 103 -4.63 11.77 18.26
C GLY A 103 -5.40 10.82 17.31
N ASP A 104 -6.01 11.37 16.27
CA ASP A 104 -6.82 10.65 15.29
C ASP A 104 -6.00 10.07 14.12
N MET A 105 -4.74 10.47 13.99
CA MET A 105 -3.81 9.88 13.03
C MET A 105 -3.43 8.44 13.41
N LEU A 106 -3.70 7.47 12.53
CA LEU A 106 -3.27 6.07 12.71
C LEU A 106 -1.94 5.78 12.02
N LEU A 107 -1.77 6.25 10.80
CA LEU A 107 -0.57 6.01 9.99
C LEU A 107 -0.36 7.12 8.99
N GLU A 108 0.89 7.52 8.83
CA GLU A 108 1.33 8.44 7.79
C GLU A 108 2.46 7.80 7.00
N SER A 109 2.34 7.79 5.68
CA SER A 109 3.37 7.26 4.80
C SER A 109 3.82 8.32 3.81
N ARG A 110 5.13 8.50 3.70
CA ARG A 110 5.79 9.32 2.69
C ARG A 110 6.57 8.43 1.73
N LYS A 111 6.68 8.85 0.47
CA LYS A 111 7.57 8.23 -0.52
C LYS A 111 8.71 9.20 -0.86
N PRO A 112 9.93 8.97 -0.33
CA PRO A 112 11.07 9.84 -0.59
C PRO A 112 11.58 9.71 -2.03
N TRP A 113 12.14 10.79 -2.55
CA TRP A 113 12.91 10.81 -3.79
C TRP A 113 13.76 12.07 -3.88
N ASN A 114 15.04 11.93 -4.19
CA ASN A 114 15.98 13.04 -4.41
C ASN A 114 15.95 14.11 -3.30
N GLY A 115 16.07 13.67 -2.04
CA GLY A 115 16.06 14.55 -0.87
C GLY A 115 14.72 15.24 -0.58
N LYS A 116 13.63 14.86 -1.27
CA LYS A 116 12.28 15.39 -1.07
C LYS A 116 11.26 14.29 -0.83
N THR A 117 10.17 14.61 -0.14
CA THR A 117 8.95 13.80 -0.14
C THR A 117 8.21 14.01 -1.46
N GLY A 118 8.03 12.93 -2.22
CA GLY A 118 7.43 12.93 -3.56
C GLY A 118 5.97 12.50 -3.61
N GLY A 119 5.58 11.60 -2.72
CA GLY A 119 4.20 11.24 -2.45
C GLY A 119 3.96 11.13 -0.94
N TYR A 120 2.71 11.31 -0.53
CA TYR A 120 2.27 11.23 0.86
C TYR A 120 0.84 10.71 0.94
N PHE A 121 0.52 9.93 1.98
CA PHE A 121 -0.86 9.73 2.41
C PHE A 121 -0.97 9.61 3.93
N ALA A 122 -2.15 9.94 4.44
CA ALA A 122 -2.57 9.71 5.81
C ALA A 122 -3.70 8.70 5.90
N LEU A 123 -3.69 7.90 6.96
CA LEU A 123 -4.82 7.12 7.45
C LEU A 123 -5.20 7.67 8.83
N SER A 124 -6.39 8.24 8.97
CA SER A 124 -6.98 8.56 10.26
C SER A 124 -7.92 7.44 10.73
N ARG A 125 -8.17 7.34 12.03
CA ARG A 125 -9.19 6.41 12.56
C ARG A 125 -10.57 6.83 12.11
N MET A 126 -11.51 5.89 12.06
CA MET A 126 -12.94 6.21 12.17
C MET A 126 -13.36 6.08 13.63
N TYR A 127 -14.30 6.93 14.07
CA TYR A 127 -14.98 6.75 15.36
C TYR A 127 -16.03 5.64 15.27
N ALA A 128 -16.64 5.46 14.08
CA ALA A 128 -17.40 4.27 13.75
C ALA A 128 -17.27 3.93 12.26
N PRO A 129 -17.17 2.65 11.88
CA PRO A 129 -17.00 1.49 12.77
C PRO A 129 -15.60 1.41 13.38
N GLU A 130 -15.48 0.72 14.52
CA GLU A 130 -14.18 0.51 15.16
C GLU A 130 -13.24 -0.32 14.26
N GLY A 131 -11.96 0.09 14.24
CA GLY A 131 -10.93 -0.54 13.41
C GLY A 131 -11.07 -0.23 11.92
N TRP A 132 -11.90 0.74 11.53
CA TRP A 132 -11.88 1.31 10.17
C TRP A 132 -11.02 2.57 10.14
N ALA A 133 -10.54 2.94 8.96
CA ALA A 133 -9.72 4.12 8.74
C ALA A 133 -10.20 4.93 7.54
N CYS A 134 -9.91 6.23 7.52
CA CYS A 134 -10.12 7.09 6.35
C CYS A 134 -8.77 7.42 5.68
N LEU A 135 -8.68 7.21 4.36
CA LEU A 135 -7.55 7.64 3.53
C LEU A 135 -7.77 9.09 3.08
N ALA A 136 -7.28 10.05 3.88
CA ALA A 136 -7.32 11.46 3.54
C ALA A 136 -6.24 12.27 4.30
N PRO A 137 -5.45 13.12 3.62
CA PRO A 137 -5.36 13.30 2.17
C PRO A 137 -4.43 12.26 1.52
N MET A 138 -4.44 12.20 0.17
CA MET A 138 -3.36 11.59 -0.61
C MET A 138 -2.78 12.62 -1.58
N ALA A 139 -1.47 12.86 -1.50
CA ALA A 139 -0.77 13.89 -2.25
C ALA A 139 0.38 13.33 -3.09
N VAL A 140 0.61 13.94 -4.25
CA VAL A 140 1.84 13.77 -5.04
C VAL A 140 2.34 15.15 -5.41
N ARG A 141 3.65 15.34 -5.26
CA ARG A 141 4.37 16.58 -5.57
C ARG A 141 4.02 17.08 -6.99
N PRO A 142 3.61 18.34 -7.19
CA PRO A 142 3.07 18.83 -8.47
C PRO A 142 3.94 18.51 -9.68
N GLU A 143 5.26 18.72 -9.59
CA GLU A 143 6.18 18.43 -10.68
C GLU A 143 6.27 16.93 -11.07
N TRP A 144 5.78 16.01 -10.23
CA TRP A 144 5.83 14.55 -10.42
C TRP A 144 4.46 13.86 -10.61
N GLN A 145 3.36 14.60 -10.52
CA GLN A 145 2.01 14.08 -10.82
C GLN A 145 1.90 13.59 -12.28
N GLY A 146 0.93 12.73 -12.57
CA GLY A 146 0.69 12.14 -13.91
C GLY A 146 1.75 11.11 -14.37
N GLY A 147 2.89 11.04 -13.69
CA GLY A 147 4.06 10.27 -14.13
C GLY A 147 5.21 11.14 -14.66
N ARG A 148 5.10 12.48 -14.57
CA ARG A 148 6.10 13.45 -15.09
C ARG A 148 7.53 13.24 -14.61
N LEU A 149 7.75 12.55 -13.49
CA LEU A 149 9.10 12.16 -13.06
C LEU A 149 9.79 11.22 -14.08
N ALA A 150 9.05 10.35 -14.77
CA ALA A 150 9.61 9.41 -15.73
C ALA A 150 10.10 10.10 -17.01
N GLU A 151 9.38 11.12 -17.46
CA GLU A 151 9.67 11.89 -18.67
C GLU A 151 11.02 12.63 -18.61
N ARG A 152 11.55 12.86 -17.40
CA ARG A 152 12.80 13.60 -17.14
C ARG A 152 13.94 12.76 -16.56
N ASN A 153 13.78 11.43 -16.43
CA ASN A 153 14.82 10.58 -15.85
C ASN A 153 15.65 9.88 -16.94
N PRO A 154 16.98 10.13 -17.05
CA PRO A 154 17.85 9.50 -18.05
C PRO A 154 18.00 7.98 -17.87
N ASN A 155 17.46 7.39 -16.80
CA ASN A 155 17.47 5.95 -16.57
C ASN A 155 16.73 5.12 -17.66
N MET A 156 16.00 5.77 -18.56
CA MET A 156 15.48 5.16 -19.80
C MET A 156 16.55 4.95 -20.90
N ALA A 157 17.81 5.32 -20.69
CA ALA A 157 18.90 5.16 -21.66
C ALA A 157 19.62 3.79 -21.61
N VAL A 158 19.55 3.05 -20.49
CA VAL A 158 20.24 1.75 -20.37
C VAL A 158 19.39 0.63 -20.98
N GLY A 159 19.96 -0.12 -21.92
CA GLY A 159 19.22 -1.02 -22.82
C GLY A 159 19.46 -2.51 -22.58
N GLY A 160 18.82 -3.09 -21.55
CA GLY A 160 18.72 -4.53 -21.35
C GLY A 160 17.25 -5.02 -21.29
N PRO A 161 16.94 -6.28 -21.68
CA PRO A 161 15.58 -6.83 -21.59
C PRO A 161 15.00 -6.91 -20.17
N LYS A 162 15.84 -6.82 -19.12
CA LYS A 162 15.40 -6.75 -17.72
C LYS A 162 15.05 -5.33 -17.26
N ASP A 163 15.36 -4.32 -18.07
CA ASP A 163 15.22 -2.90 -17.71
C ASP A 163 13.83 -2.34 -18.10
N GLU A 164 13.00 -3.11 -18.82
CA GLU A 164 11.66 -2.71 -19.24
C GLU A 164 10.72 -2.47 -18.03
N MET A 165 10.84 -3.29 -16.99
CA MET A 165 10.14 -3.09 -15.71
C MET A 165 10.53 -1.76 -15.02
N TYR A 166 11.75 -1.27 -15.29
CA TYR A 166 12.29 -0.02 -14.73
C TYR A 166 12.00 1.21 -15.62
N ARG A 167 11.52 1.01 -16.86
CA ARG A 167 11.02 2.08 -17.76
C ARG A 167 9.56 2.48 -17.49
N SER A 168 8.81 1.68 -16.72
CA SER A 168 7.43 2.00 -16.36
C SER A 168 7.34 3.38 -15.66
N PRO A 169 6.45 4.30 -16.08
CA PRO A 169 6.44 5.65 -15.54
C PRO A 169 6.29 5.72 -14.02
N TRP A 170 7.21 6.44 -13.37
CA TRP A 170 7.21 6.72 -11.93
C TRP A 170 5.97 7.52 -11.51
N ARG A 171 4.89 6.80 -11.22
CA ARG A 171 3.62 7.32 -10.72
C ARG A 171 3.54 7.09 -9.21
N PHE A 172 3.99 8.05 -8.41
CA PHE A 172 4.01 7.98 -6.94
C PHE A 172 2.68 7.49 -6.34
N GLY A 173 1.56 8.15 -6.68
CA GLY A 173 0.23 7.78 -6.19
C GLY A 173 -0.17 6.35 -6.55
N THR A 174 0.09 5.91 -7.79
CA THR A 174 -0.12 4.51 -8.21
C THR A 174 0.67 3.55 -7.32
N ARG A 175 1.97 3.80 -7.11
CA ARG A 175 2.84 2.91 -6.33
C ARG A 175 2.42 2.84 -4.86
N MET A 176 2.09 3.98 -4.25
CA MET A 176 1.63 4.04 -2.85
C MET A 176 0.27 3.36 -2.67
N LEU A 177 -0.67 3.49 -3.63
CA LEU A 177 -1.94 2.75 -3.59
C LEU A 177 -1.76 1.24 -3.81
N GLN A 178 -0.80 0.82 -4.65
CA GLN A 178 -0.45 -0.59 -4.80
C GLN A 178 0.17 -1.17 -3.52
N GLU A 179 1.08 -0.43 -2.87
CA GLU A 179 1.69 -0.80 -1.59
C GLU A 179 0.63 -0.91 -0.47
N LEU A 180 -0.35 0.00 -0.45
CA LEU A 180 -1.47 -0.03 0.49
C LEU A 180 -2.44 -1.20 0.20
N ALA A 181 -2.77 -1.44 -1.08
CA ALA A 181 -3.68 -2.51 -1.49
C ALA A 181 -3.11 -3.91 -1.23
N ALA A 182 -1.80 -4.11 -1.42
CA ALA A 182 -1.11 -5.38 -1.19
C ALA A 182 -1.21 -5.89 0.26
N ILE A 183 -1.48 -5.01 1.23
CA ILE A 183 -1.76 -5.40 2.62
C ILE A 183 -3.07 -6.21 2.69
N TYR A 184 -4.10 -5.83 1.92
CA TYR A 184 -5.44 -6.44 1.95
C TYR A 184 -5.58 -7.65 1.02
N GLU A 185 -4.55 -8.00 0.25
CA GLU A 185 -4.43 -9.29 -0.44
C GLU A 185 -4.11 -10.44 0.54
N ILE A 186 -3.65 -10.12 1.75
CA ILE A 186 -3.39 -11.08 2.83
C ILE A 186 -4.71 -11.36 3.58
N PRO A 187 -5.02 -12.63 3.93
CA PRO A 187 -6.19 -12.94 4.76
C PRO A 187 -6.17 -12.21 6.10
N LEU A 188 -7.33 -11.67 6.51
CA LEU A 188 -7.48 -10.76 7.65
C LEU A 188 -6.98 -11.39 8.97
N GLU A 189 -7.11 -12.70 9.12
CA GLU A 189 -6.66 -13.48 10.29
C GLU A 189 -5.13 -13.48 10.46
N ARG A 190 -4.39 -12.98 9.46
CA ARG A 190 -2.93 -12.91 9.42
C ARG A 190 -2.42 -11.46 9.41
N LEU A 191 -3.31 -10.47 9.43
CA LEU A 191 -2.95 -9.08 9.60
C LEU A 191 -2.71 -8.77 11.08
N PRO A 192 -1.65 -8.02 11.44
CA PRO A 192 -1.44 -7.61 12.82
C PRO A 192 -2.54 -6.64 13.26
N ALA A 193 -2.87 -6.66 14.56
CA ALA A 193 -4.07 -6.02 15.12
C ALA A 193 -4.14 -4.49 14.94
N ASN A 194 -3.02 -3.84 14.57
CA ASN A 194 -2.93 -2.41 14.27
C ASN A 194 -3.30 -2.05 12.82
N VAL A 195 -3.51 -3.03 11.93
CA VAL A 195 -3.96 -2.77 10.55
C VAL A 195 -5.48 -2.58 10.56
N PRO A 196 -6.02 -1.49 9.97
CA PRO A 196 -7.46 -1.31 9.84
C PRO A 196 -8.13 -2.48 9.10
N LYS A 197 -9.33 -2.87 9.53
CA LYS A 197 -10.15 -3.88 8.86
C LYS A 197 -10.70 -3.38 7.51
N THR A 198 -10.81 -2.07 7.34
CA THR A 198 -11.32 -1.42 6.13
C THR A 198 -10.78 0.01 6.05
N ILE A 199 -10.38 0.42 4.85
CA ILE A 199 -10.04 1.80 4.53
C ILE A 199 -11.15 2.39 3.66
N VAL A 200 -11.72 3.51 4.09
CA VAL A 200 -12.68 4.30 3.32
C VAL A 200 -11.94 5.46 2.65
N VAL A 201 -12.27 5.75 1.40
CA VAL A 201 -11.76 6.91 0.66
C VAL A 201 -12.89 7.65 -0.04
N LEU A 202 -12.77 8.97 -0.11
CA LEU A 202 -13.62 9.82 -0.94
C LEU A 202 -12.86 10.17 -2.22
N GLY A 203 -13.41 9.85 -3.38
CA GLY A 203 -12.73 10.08 -4.65
C GLY A 203 -13.40 9.46 -5.87
N LYS A 204 -12.68 9.46 -6.99
CA LYS A 204 -13.21 9.00 -8.30
C LYS A 204 -13.19 7.47 -8.39
N PRO A 205 -14.34 6.79 -8.62
CA PRO A 205 -14.39 5.34 -8.78
C PRO A 205 -13.44 4.78 -9.84
N SER A 206 -13.35 5.44 -11.00
CA SER A 206 -12.44 5.07 -12.09
C SER A 206 -10.95 5.21 -11.77
N PHE A 207 -10.60 5.95 -10.71
CA PHE A 207 -9.24 6.09 -10.22
C PHE A 207 -8.91 5.04 -9.16
N TYR A 208 -9.64 5.03 -8.05
CA TYR A 208 -9.35 4.17 -6.91
C TYR A 208 -9.68 2.69 -7.17
N GLY A 209 -10.69 2.40 -8.01
CA GLY A 209 -11.08 1.02 -8.37
C GLY A 209 -9.99 0.19 -9.04
N ARG A 210 -8.95 0.82 -9.62
CA ARG A 210 -7.79 0.12 -10.17
C ARG A 210 -6.84 -0.45 -9.11
N TYR A 211 -7.10 -0.17 -7.83
CA TYR A 211 -6.26 -0.53 -6.69
C TYR A 211 -7.09 -1.22 -5.58
N GLY A 212 -8.15 -1.96 -5.96
CA GLY A 212 -8.97 -2.77 -5.04
C GLY A 212 -10.05 -2.02 -4.26
N PHE A 213 -10.10 -0.68 -4.31
CA PHE A 213 -11.17 0.09 -3.68
C PHE A 213 -12.50 -0.08 -4.43
N SER A 214 -13.51 -0.63 -3.77
CA SER A 214 -14.82 -0.86 -4.35
C SER A 214 -15.83 0.23 -3.95
N TRP A 215 -16.35 0.93 -4.96
CA TRP A 215 -17.54 1.77 -4.83
C TRP A 215 -18.80 0.92 -4.59
N GLN A 216 -18.94 -0.21 -5.28
CA GLN A 216 -20.10 -1.10 -5.19
C GLN A 216 -20.28 -1.67 -3.76
N ARG A 217 -19.18 -2.04 -3.10
CA ARG A 217 -19.21 -2.55 -1.72
C ARG A 217 -19.51 -1.46 -0.67
N ALA A 218 -19.40 -0.19 -1.03
CA ALA A 218 -19.72 0.94 -0.16
C ALA A 218 -21.22 1.33 -0.19
N GLN A 219 -22.04 0.78 -1.09
CA GLN A 219 -23.41 1.27 -1.34
C GLN A 219 -24.42 1.00 -0.22
N LYS A 220 -24.08 0.18 0.78
CA LYS A 220 -24.91 -0.07 1.97
C LYS A 220 -24.43 0.69 3.22
N LEU A 221 -23.44 1.58 3.07
CA LEU A 221 -22.95 2.40 4.16
C LEU A 221 -23.87 3.61 4.35
N LYS A 222 -24.11 3.99 5.61
CA LYS A 222 -24.62 5.33 5.94
C LYS A 222 -23.41 6.24 6.11
N SER A 223 -23.36 7.32 5.34
CA SER A 223 -22.22 8.24 5.32
C SER A 223 -22.73 9.69 5.33
N PRO A 224 -22.07 10.60 6.07
CA PRO A 224 -22.29 12.04 5.89
C PRO A 224 -21.80 12.54 4.53
N CYS A 225 -20.93 11.78 3.86
CA CYS A 225 -20.36 12.11 2.54
C CYS A 225 -21.09 11.36 1.40
N PRO A 226 -21.14 11.92 0.17
CA PRO A 226 -21.85 11.30 -0.95
C PRO A 226 -21.38 9.88 -1.29
N LEU A 227 -22.30 8.92 -1.35
CA LEU A 227 -21.99 7.51 -1.67
C LEU A 227 -21.52 7.30 -3.12
N GLU A 228 -21.76 8.26 -4.01
CA GLU A 228 -21.21 8.26 -5.38
C GLU A 228 -19.68 8.40 -5.42
N SER A 229 -19.08 9.03 -4.40
CA SER A 229 -17.63 9.24 -4.27
C SER A 229 -17.01 8.39 -3.17
N THR A 230 -17.81 7.65 -2.40
CA THR A 230 -17.32 6.78 -1.30
C THR A 230 -16.90 5.42 -1.85
N LEU A 231 -15.68 4.97 -1.54
CA LEU A 231 -15.20 3.62 -1.83
C LEU A 231 -14.55 2.99 -0.61
N ILE A 232 -14.52 1.65 -0.56
CA ILE A 232 -13.84 0.89 0.50
C ILE A 232 -12.80 -0.10 -0.04
N LEU A 233 -11.67 -0.21 0.64
CA LEU A 233 -10.66 -1.25 0.47
C LEU A 233 -10.64 -2.14 1.73
N ARG A 234 -10.83 -3.44 1.56
CA ARG A 234 -10.85 -4.47 2.61
C ARG A 234 -10.72 -5.86 2.00
N CYS A 235 -10.32 -6.85 2.79
CA CYS A 235 -10.23 -8.25 2.38
C CYS A 235 -11.61 -8.83 1.98
N GLY A 236 -11.60 -9.92 1.21
CA GLY A 236 -12.81 -10.60 0.72
C GLY A 236 -13.67 -9.73 -0.21
N ASP A 237 -14.90 -10.18 -0.48
CA ASP A 237 -15.84 -9.56 -1.44
C ASP A 237 -17.16 -9.08 -0.80
N ASP A 238 -17.26 -9.11 0.54
CA ASP A 238 -18.47 -8.78 1.28
C ASP A 238 -18.91 -7.31 1.13
N VAL A 239 -20.22 -7.06 1.20
CA VAL A 239 -20.80 -5.70 1.14
C VAL A 239 -21.25 -5.31 2.56
N PRO A 240 -20.40 -4.59 3.34
CA PRO A 240 -20.72 -4.25 4.72
C PRO A 240 -21.87 -3.25 4.83
N GLU A 241 -22.72 -3.44 5.85
CA GLU A 241 -23.73 -2.47 6.27
C GLU A 241 -23.24 -1.82 7.57
N ALA A 242 -23.00 -0.50 7.54
CA ALA A 242 -22.40 0.21 8.66
C ALA A 242 -22.65 1.72 8.57
N GLU A 243 -22.49 2.43 9.68
CA GLU A 243 -22.53 3.89 9.76
C GLU A 243 -21.12 4.45 9.93
N LEU A 244 -20.77 5.41 9.06
CA LEU A 244 -19.45 6.04 9.04
C LEU A 244 -19.46 7.32 9.88
N VAL A 245 -18.69 7.31 10.96
CA VAL A 245 -18.43 8.50 11.78
C VAL A 245 -16.94 8.82 11.68
N TYR A 246 -16.65 9.95 11.03
CA TYR A 246 -15.31 10.45 10.78
C TYR A 246 -14.78 11.25 11.98
N PRO A 247 -13.46 11.38 12.15
CA PRO A 247 -12.83 12.38 13.01
C PRO A 247 -13.40 13.77 12.78
N ARG A 248 -13.49 14.58 13.85
CA ARG A 248 -14.04 15.94 13.76
C ARG A 248 -13.35 16.79 12.68
N ALA A 249 -12.02 16.69 12.58
CA ALA A 249 -11.22 17.41 11.60
C ALA A 249 -11.58 17.10 10.12
N LEU A 250 -12.26 15.97 9.84
CA LEU A 250 -12.76 15.60 8.52
C LEU A 250 -14.22 16.03 8.27
N SER A 251 -14.95 16.42 9.31
CA SER A 251 -16.33 16.93 9.22
C SER A 251 -16.40 18.43 8.91
N ASP A 252 -15.31 19.16 9.18
CA ASP A 252 -15.20 20.63 9.06
C ASP A 252 -14.52 21.07 7.72
N LEU A 253 -14.51 20.20 6.70
CA LEU A 253 -13.73 20.32 5.45
C LEU A 253 -14.54 20.69 4.19
#